data_AF-A0AAD8JHU3-F1
#
_entry.id   AF-A0AAD8JHU3-F1
#
_cell.length_a   1.000
_cell.length_b   1.000
_cell.length_c   1.000
_cell.angle_alpha   90.00
_cell.angle_beta   90.00
_cell.angle_gamma   90.00
#
_symmetry.space_group_name_H-M   'P 1'
#
loop_
_entity.id
_entity.type
_entity.pdbx_description
1 polymer ?
#
loop_
_entity_poly.entity_id
_entity_poly.type
_entity_poly.pdbx_seq_one_letter_code
_entity_poly.pdbx_strand_id
1 'polypeptide(L)'
;MAASTILLRKSSACLIGSGSQLYGRYLSTAAKRSHTIIPTSVFSGRRFSSSSPLNNETTARDYAQQPANNQPTITEILAEIESVRKEIESIRKERKGKKEPPVEEVVVVKEKHPLLKIIELEMSKSEQLNRESMKLQLPYVFDVESDKPGAATVTLKGTHENEIINIELSIPAHYVMLLTVKLTLSGRFSGFFNSTEAVFHCTLTSNGFEVVKIKEPHGSDHGILFYNLPEDLKDEFYKYLEIRGVYKENVAILYRYMVGRTNRENLKGLESFKKMVEAA
;
A
#
# COMPACT_ATOMS: atom_id res chain seq x y z
N MET A 1 -4.16 42.43 -9.97
CA MET A 1 -3.90 41.18 -9.24
C MET A 1 -5.18 40.77 -8.55
N ALA A 2 -5.89 39.78 -9.09
CA ALA A 2 -7.22 39.40 -8.65
C ALA A 2 -7.13 38.24 -7.64
N ALA A 3 -7.63 38.45 -6.42
CA ALA A 3 -7.77 37.42 -5.40
C ALA A 3 -9.05 36.62 -5.67
N SER A 4 -8.92 35.32 -5.91
CA SER A 4 -10.07 34.41 -6.06
C SER A 4 -10.41 33.79 -4.71
N THR A 5 -11.45 34.31 -4.06
CA THR A 5 -12.01 33.75 -2.83
C THR A 5 -13.00 32.64 -3.20
N ILE A 6 -12.67 31.39 -2.90
CA ILE A 6 -13.61 30.26 -3.09
C ILE A 6 -14.52 30.19 -1.86
N LEU A 7 -15.75 30.70 -2.02
CA LEU A 7 -16.86 30.53 -1.09
C LEU A 7 -17.53 29.16 -1.34
N LEU A 8 -17.35 28.22 -0.43
CA LEU A 8 -18.18 27.02 -0.35
C LEU A 8 -19.63 27.44 -0.05
N ARG A 9 -20.50 27.27 -1.04
CA ARG A 9 -21.95 27.55 -0.95
C ARG A 9 -22.58 26.69 0.15
N LYS A 10 -23.25 27.38 1.08
CA LYS A 10 -24.18 26.81 2.05
C LYS A 10 -25.33 26.10 1.34
N SER A 11 -25.54 24.83 1.63
CA SER A 11 -26.81 24.15 1.38
C SER A 11 -27.08 23.12 2.46
N SER A 12 -27.77 23.53 3.53
CA SER A 12 -28.69 22.68 4.29
C SER A 12 -29.49 23.53 5.28
N ALA A 13 -30.80 23.51 5.09
CA ALA A 13 -31.78 24.00 6.04
C ALA A 13 -31.67 23.17 7.34
N CYS A 14 -31.42 23.84 8.46
CA CYS A 14 -31.47 23.24 9.79
C CYS A 14 -32.86 23.48 10.37
N LEU A 15 -33.68 22.43 10.44
CA LEU A 15 -34.84 22.39 11.31
C LEU A 15 -34.34 22.20 12.74
N ILE A 16 -34.61 23.21 13.57
CA ILE A 16 -34.44 23.18 15.01
C ILE A 16 -35.42 22.16 15.59
N GLY A 17 -34.90 21.20 16.34
CA GLY A 17 -35.67 20.26 17.15
C GLY A 17 -34.86 19.85 18.37
N SER A 18 -34.81 20.74 19.37
CA SER A 18 -34.34 20.43 20.72
C SER A 18 -35.32 19.46 21.40
N GLY A 19 -34.80 18.40 22.02
CA GLY A 19 -35.58 17.42 22.75
C GLY A 19 -34.73 16.74 23.83
N SER A 20 -34.48 17.46 24.92
CA SER A 20 -34.09 16.89 26.20
C SER A 20 -35.30 16.28 26.90
N GLN A 21 -35.07 15.12 27.51
CA GLN A 21 -35.99 14.37 28.35
C GLN A 21 -36.52 15.22 29.52
N LEU A 22 -37.82 15.16 29.81
CA LEU A 22 -38.36 15.19 31.18
C LEU A 22 -39.78 14.58 31.19
N TYR A 23 -40.00 13.71 32.17
CA TYR A 23 -41.25 13.02 32.52
C TYR A 23 -42.33 14.00 33.02
N GLY A 24 -43.61 13.72 32.73
CA GLY A 24 -44.71 14.04 33.65
C GLY A 24 -46.04 14.54 33.08
N ARG A 25 -47.08 13.72 33.28
CA ARG A 25 -48.51 14.06 33.53
C ARG A 25 -49.41 14.61 32.40
N TYR A 26 -50.34 13.71 32.02
CA TYR A 26 -51.81 13.83 32.09
C TYR A 26 -52.58 14.97 31.40
N LEU A 27 -53.59 14.49 30.65
CA LEU A 27 -54.87 15.09 30.22
C LEU A 27 -54.93 15.79 28.84
N SER A 28 -55.74 15.16 27.96
CA SER A 28 -56.92 15.72 27.26
C SER A 28 -56.76 17.15 26.71
N THR A 29 -56.99 17.46 25.43
CA THR A 29 -58.28 17.39 24.72
C THR A 29 -58.09 17.80 23.25
N ALA A 30 -59.04 17.40 22.40
CA ALA A 30 -59.24 17.68 20.97
C ALA A 30 -58.84 19.06 20.39
N ALA A 31 -58.40 19.06 19.12
CA ALA A 31 -58.94 19.85 17.99
C ALA A 31 -58.05 19.69 16.74
N LYS A 32 -58.50 18.95 15.71
CA LYS A 32 -58.94 19.51 14.40
C LYS A 32 -58.17 20.76 13.93
N ARG A 33 -57.33 20.60 12.91
CA ARG A 33 -57.49 21.29 11.62
C ARG A 33 -56.52 20.75 10.55
N SER A 34 -57.17 20.31 9.48
CA SER A 34 -56.68 19.96 8.14
C SER A 34 -56.00 21.13 7.45
N HIS A 35 -54.89 20.89 6.74
CA HIS A 35 -54.64 21.50 5.43
C HIS A 35 -53.89 20.54 4.51
N THR A 36 -54.62 20.15 3.46
CA THR A 36 -54.22 19.47 2.25
C THR A 36 -53.48 20.46 1.34
N ILE A 37 -52.25 20.15 0.89
CA ILE A 37 -51.71 20.65 -0.39
C ILE A 37 -50.90 19.53 -1.08
N ILE A 38 -51.59 18.89 -2.02
CA ILE A 38 -51.20 18.29 -3.32
C ILE A 38 -49.70 18.20 -3.66
N PRO A 39 -49.19 16.99 -4.00
CA PRO A 39 -47.93 16.82 -4.73
C PRO A 39 -48.18 16.89 -6.26
N THR A 40 -47.43 17.73 -6.98
CA THR A 40 -47.38 17.67 -8.45
C THR A 40 -46.15 16.90 -8.90
N SER A 41 -46.44 15.76 -9.52
CA SER A 41 -45.56 14.93 -10.33
C SER A 41 -45.02 15.68 -11.55
N VAL A 42 -43.75 15.45 -11.89
CA VAL A 42 -43.36 15.35 -13.30
C VAL A 42 -42.45 14.14 -13.48
N PHE A 43 -43.01 13.20 -14.22
CA PHE A 43 -42.47 11.93 -14.66
C PHE A 43 -41.80 12.16 -16.03
N SER A 44 -40.53 11.81 -16.19
CA SER A 44 -39.94 11.46 -17.49
C SER A 44 -38.71 10.58 -17.17
N GLY A 45 -38.59 9.32 -17.56
CA GLY A 45 -39.20 8.64 -18.70
C GLY A 45 -38.20 8.59 -19.86
N ARG A 46 -37.05 7.92 -19.68
CA ARG A 46 -36.23 7.42 -20.79
C ARG A 46 -35.77 6.01 -20.53
N ARG A 47 -36.54 5.07 -21.06
CA ARG A 47 -36.06 3.75 -21.48
C ARG A 47 -35.38 3.94 -22.83
N PHE A 48 -34.18 3.43 -23.01
CA PHE A 48 -33.69 3.00 -24.31
C PHE A 48 -33.35 1.52 -24.22
N SER A 49 -34.11 0.75 -24.98
CA SER A 49 -33.87 -0.64 -25.31
C SER A 49 -33.86 -0.70 -26.83
N SER A 50 -32.74 -1.11 -27.41
CA SER A 50 -32.63 -1.56 -28.81
C SER A 50 -31.44 -2.52 -28.83
N SER A 51 -31.63 -3.84 -28.75
CA SER A 51 -31.90 -4.76 -29.86
C SER A 51 -31.12 -4.42 -31.14
N SER A 52 -30.06 -5.19 -31.41
CA SER A 52 -29.97 -6.04 -32.60
C SER A 52 -28.77 -6.99 -32.48
N PRO A 53 -28.92 -8.27 -32.85
CA PRO A 53 -27.84 -9.25 -32.97
C PRO A 53 -27.24 -9.16 -34.38
N LEU A 54 -25.91 -9.25 -34.49
CA LEU A 54 -25.29 -9.55 -35.77
C LEU A 54 -24.38 -10.77 -35.65
N ASN A 55 -24.64 -11.68 -36.57
CA ASN A 55 -24.00 -12.95 -36.80
C ASN A 55 -22.65 -12.75 -37.48
N ASN A 56 -21.62 -13.42 -36.96
CA ASN A 56 -20.36 -13.63 -37.67
C ASN A 56 -19.84 -15.04 -37.33
N GLU A 57 -20.55 -16.07 -37.80
CA GLU A 57 -19.91 -17.34 -38.16
C GLU A 57 -18.96 -17.10 -39.34
N THR A 58 -18.00 -18.02 -39.54
CA THR A 58 -16.86 -18.01 -40.48
C THR A 58 -15.63 -17.37 -39.83
N THR A 59 -14.69 -18.14 -39.26
CA THR A 59 -13.74 -18.94 -40.03
C THR A 59 -13.14 -20.02 -39.10
N ALA A 60 -13.65 -21.24 -39.19
CA ALA A 60 -13.05 -22.43 -38.61
C ALA A 60 -12.70 -23.36 -39.78
N ARG A 61 -11.49 -23.21 -40.32
CA ARG A 61 -10.75 -24.17 -41.14
C ARG A 61 -9.39 -23.56 -41.43
N ASP A 62 -8.35 -24.38 -41.27
CA ASP A 62 -6.93 -24.15 -41.61
C ASP A 62 -5.97 -23.99 -40.42
N TYR A 63 -5.96 -25.00 -39.54
CA TYR A 63 -4.74 -25.42 -38.84
C TYR A 63 -4.70 -26.95 -38.77
N ALA A 64 -4.57 -27.60 -39.92
CA ALA A 64 -4.16 -28.99 -40.02
C ALA A 64 -2.91 -29.05 -40.89
N GLN A 65 -1.75 -29.18 -40.24
CA GLN A 65 -0.46 -29.73 -40.70
C GLN A 65 0.68 -29.04 -39.96
N GLN A 66 0.92 -29.44 -38.71
CA GLN A 66 2.25 -29.33 -38.10
C GLN A 66 2.97 -30.67 -38.34
N PRO A 67 4.19 -30.67 -38.88
CA PRO A 67 4.99 -31.87 -38.96
C PRO A 67 5.40 -32.31 -37.56
N ALA A 68 5.09 -33.56 -37.21
CA ALA A 68 5.72 -34.25 -36.09
C ALA A 68 7.23 -34.23 -36.32
N ASN A 69 7.98 -33.44 -35.54
CA ASN A 69 9.42 -33.40 -35.71
C ASN A 69 10.13 -33.13 -34.38
N ASN A 70 10.82 -34.18 -33.93
CA ASN A 70 12.03 -34.19 -33.11
C ASN A 70 11.91 -33.65 -31.68
N GLN A 71 11.08 -34.29 -30.85
CA GLN A 71 11.47 -34.41 -29.45
C GLN A 71 12.51 -35.53 -29.32
N PRO A 72 13.68 -35.26 -28.72
CA PRO A 72 14.68 -36.29 -28.52
C PRO A 72 14.06 -37.42 -27.69
N THR A 73 14.22 -38.64 -28.17
CA THR A 73 13.73 -39.81 -27.46
C THR A 73 14.48 -39.94 -26.13
N ILE A 74 13.83 -40.50 -25.10
CA ILE A 74 14.44 -40.72 -23.77
C ILE A 74 15.80 -41.43 -23.90
N THR A 75 15.94 -42.31 -24.89
CA THR A 75 17.18 -42.99 -25.27
C THR A 75 18.30 -42.08 -25.74
N GLU A 76 18.01 -41.02 -26.48
CA GLU A 76 19.02 -40.03 -26.93
C GLU A 76 19.51 -39.19 -25.76
N ILE A 77 18.61 -38.80 -24.86
CA ILE A 77 18.95 -38.06 -23.64
C ILE A 77 19.86 -38.89 -22.73
N LEU A 78 19.58 -40.19 -22.57
CA LEU A 78 20.41 -41.09 -21.77
C LEU A 78 21.81 -41.28 -22.38
N ALA A 79 21.91 -41.38 -23.70
CA ALA A 79 23.21 -41.47 -24.38
C ALA A 79 24.06 -40.21 -24.22
N GLU A 80 23.42 -39.03 -24.22
CA GLU A 80 24.10 -37.75 -24.02
C GLU A 80 24.63 -37.61 -22.58
N ILE A 81 23.85 -38.04 -21.57
CA ILE A 81 24.28 -38.08 -20.16
C ILE A 81 25.50 -38.99 -19.97
N GLU A 82 25.51 -40.16 -20.60
CA GLU A 82 26.67 -41.07 -20.51
C GLU A 82 27.91 -40.51 -21.20
N SER A 83 27.74 -39.78 -22.31
CA SER A 83 28.83 -39.09 -22.99
C SER A 83 29.48 -38.03 -22.09
N VAL A 84 28.66 -37.14 -21.49
CA VAL A 84 29.14 -36.10 -20.58
C VAL A 84 29.84 -36.70 -19.36
N ARG A 85 29.33 -37.82 -18.83
CA ARG A 85 29.94 -38.52 -17.69
C ARG A 85 31.35 -39.01 -18.01
N LYS A 86 31.57 -39.56 -19.20
CA LYS A 86 32.90 -40.02 -19.66
C LYS A 86 33.86 -38.85 -19.86
N GLU A 87 33.38 -37.72 -20.36
CA GLU A 87 34.19 -36.51 -20.53
C GLU A 87 34.69 -35.97 -19.18
N ILE A 88 33.81 -35.92 -18.16
CA ILE A 88 34.18 -35.52 -16.80
C ILE A 88 35.23 -36.46 -16.19
N GLU A 89 35.13 -37.77 -16.44
CA GLU A 89 36.13 -38.73 -15.96
C GLU A 89 37.48 -38.57 -16.65
N SER A 90 37.49 -38.23 -17.95
CA SER A 90 38.72 -37.91 -18.69
C SER A 90 39.41 -36.68 -18.08
N ILE A 91 38.67 -35.59 -17.86
CA ILE A 91 39.19 -34.35 -17.26
C ILE A 91 39.75 -34.60 -15.85
N ARG A 92 39.10 -35.47 -15.05
CA ARG A 92 39.60 -35.85 -13.72
C ARG A 92 40.91 -36.64 -13.78
N LYS A 93 41.07 -37.54 -14.75
CA LYS A 93 42.31 -38.30 -14.95
C LYS A 93 43.44 -37.39 -15.43
N GLU A 94 43.13 -36.44 -16.31
CA GLU A 94 44.11 -35.47 -16.81
C GLU A 94 44.61 -34.54 -15.69
N ARG A 95 43.73 -34.15 -14.76
CA ARG A 95 44.11 -33.38 -13.57
C ARG A 95 44.94 -34.14 -12.55
N LYS A 96 44.82 -35.48 -12.47
CA LYS A 96 45.64 -36.33 -11.58
C LYS A 96 47.09 -36.50 -12.07
N GLY A 97 47.43 -36.08 -13.30
CA GLY A 97 48.79 -36.16 -13.87
C GLY A 97 49.69 -34.96 -13.55
N LYS A 98 49.15 -33.85 -13.02
CA LYS A 98 49.95 -32.71 -12.55
C LYS A 98 50.25 -32.87 -11.06
N LYS A 99 51.50 -33.25 -10.75
CA LYS A 99 52.07 -33.28 -9.39
C LYS A 99 51.67 -32.03 -8.61
N GLU A 100 50.99 -32.23 -7.49
CA GLU A 100 50.79 -31.23 -6.45
C GLU A 100 52.15 -30.75 -5.90
N PRO A 101 52.37 -29.44 -5.73
CA PRO A 101 53.42 -28.90 -4.85
C PRO A 101 53.11 -29.25 -3.38
N PRO A 102 54.11 -29.17 -2.47
CA PRO A 102 54.01 -29.74 -1.14
C PRO A 102 52.90 -29.08 -0.32
N VAL A 103 52.14 -29.95 0.35
CA VAL A 103 51.12 -29.73 1.37
C VAL A 103 51.34 -28.43 2.15
N GLU A 104 50.68 -27.36 1.70
CA GLU A 104 50.32 -26.24 2.58
C GLU A 104 49.25 -26.75 3.55
N GLU A 105 49.41 -26.37 4.81
CA GLU A 105 48.54 -26.70 5.93
C GLU A 105 47.07 -26.73 5.49
N VAL A 106 46.42 -27.87 5.74
CA VAL A 106 44.95 -27.94 5.76
C VAL A 106 44.50 -27.03 6.89
N VAL A 107 44.32 -25.74 6.55
CA VAL A 107 43.47 -24.83 7.30
C VAL A 107 42.14 -25.54 7.36
N VAL A 108 41.81 -26.11 8.53
CA VAL A 108 40.49 -26.61 8.83
C VAL A 108 39.57 -25.41 8.70
N VAL A 109 39.04 -25.20 7.50
CA VAL A 109 37.97 -24.25 7.24
C VAL A 109 36.80 -24.80 8.03
N LYS A 110 36.65 -24.36 9.29
CA LYS A 110 35.49 -24.66 10.11
C LYS A 110 34.28 -24.30 9.25
N GLU A 111 33.50 -25.32 8.87
CA GLU A 111 32.31 -25.10 8.07
C GLU A 111 31.44 -24.07 8.78
N LYS A 112 31.14 -22.96 8.10
CA LYS A 112 30.27 -21.92 8.65
C LYS A 112 28.94 -22.55 9.07
N HIS A 113 28.53 -22.26 10.31
CA HIS A 113 27.27 -22.70 10.88
C HIS A 113 26.10 -22.47 9.89
N PRO A 114 25.17 -23.43 9.67
CA PRO A 114 24.11 -23.31 8.68
C PRO A 114 23.28 -22.02 8.81
N LEU A 115 23.05 -21.56 10.05
CA LEU A 115 22.36 -20.30 10.32
C LEU A 115 23.13 -19.07 9.78
N LEU A 116 24.46 -19.04 9.86
CA LEU A 116 25.26 -17.93 9.34
C LEU A 116 25.12 -17.82 7.82
N LYS A 117 25.04 -18.95 7.11
CA LYS A 117 24.79 -18.95 5.66
C LYS A 117 23.44 -18.32 5.33
N ILE A 118 22.40 -18.64 6.11
CA ILE A 118 21.06 -18.06 5.92
C ILE A 118 21.05 -16.57 6.24
N ILE A 119 21.72 -16.14 7.32
CA ILE A 119 21.83 -14.72 7.69
C ILE A 119 22.56 -13.94 6.59
N GLU A 120 23.71 -14.43 6.11
CA GLU A 120 24.48 -13.79 5.03
C GLU A 120 23.67 -13.69 3.73
N LEU A 121 22.89 -14.73 3.40
CA LEU A 121 21.98 -14.70 2.26
C LEU A 121 20.92 -13.61 2.41
N GLU A 122 20.29 -13.49 3.58
CA GLU A 122 19.24 -12.50 3.83
C GLU A 122 19.78 -11.07 3.90
N MET A 123 20.99 -10.88 4.43
CA MET A 123 21.72 -9.61 4.38
C MET A 123 21.96 -9.18 2.94
N SER A 124 22.44 -10.08 2.08
CA SER A 124 22.69 -9.77 0.66
C SER A 124 21.42 -9.32 -0.08
N LYS A 125 20.28 -9.97 0.17
CA LYS A 125 18.98 -9.54 -0.36
C LYS A 125 18.60 -8.14 0.14
N SER A 126 18.75 -7.90 1.45
CA SER A 126 18.41 -6.62 2.08
C SER A 126 19.28 -5.47 1.55
N GLU A 127 20.57 -5.73 1.29
CA GLU A 127 21.49 -4.75 0.70
C GLU A 127 21.09 -4.37 -0.72
N GLN A 128 20.72 -5.34 -1.56
CA GLN A 128 20.26 -5.08 -2.92
C GLN A 128 19.03 -4.17 -2.92
N LEU A 129 18.02 -4.52 -2.11
CA LEU A 129 16.80 -3.73 -1.98
C LEU A 129 17.07 -2.33 -1.39
N ASN A 130 18.01 -2.22 -0.45
CA ASN A 130 18.38 -0.93 0.13
C ASN A 130 19.01 0.01 -0.91
N ARG A 131 19.91 -0.48 -1.78
CA ARG A 131 20.54 0.33 -2.84
C ARG A 131 19.52 0.94 -3.80
N GLU A 132 18.45 0.22 -4.10
CA GLU A 132 17.34 0.71 -4.92
C GLU A 132 16.58 1.84 -4.21
N SER A 133 16.41 1.73 -2.89
CA SER A 133 15.69 2.72 -2.09
C SER A 133 16.50 4.00 -1.75
N MET A 134 17.84 3.95 -1.70
CA MET A 134 18.67 5.13 -1.38
C MET A 134 18.66 6.20 -2.47
N LYS A 135 18.17 5.88 -3.67
CA LYS A 135 18.02 6.83 -4.77
C LYS A 135 16.73 7.66 -4.69
N LEU A 136 15.86 7.37 -3.72
CA LEU A 136 14.59 8.06 -3.60
C LEU A 136 14.79 9.48 -3.04
N GLN A 137 14.23 10.46 -3.74
CA GLN A 137 13.97 11.78 -3.17
C GLN A 137 12.53 11.79 -2.66
N LEU A 138 12.34 12.24 -1.41
CA LEU A 138 11.00 12.44 -0.87
C LEU A 138 10.27 13.56 -1.65
N PRO A 139 8.93 13.55 -1.68
CA PRO A 139 8.19 14.62 -2.32
C PRO A 139 8.53 15.97 -1.65
N TYR A 140 8.80 17.01 -2.45
CA TYR A 140 9.16 18.35 -1.97
C TYR A 140 8.11 18.99 -1.03
N VAL A 141 6.88 18.46 -1.03
CA VAL A 141 5.77 18.96 -0.22
C VAL A 141 5.92 18.62 1.27
N PHE A 142 6.73 17.61 1.62
CA PHE A 142 6.83 17.12 2.99
C PHE A 142 8.28 17.08 3.47
N ASP A 143 8.53 17.72 4.61
CA ASP A 143 9.78 17.66 5.33
C ASP A 143 9.77 16.50 6.34
N VAL A 144 10.91 15.84 6.50
CA VAL A 144 11.08 14.80 7.53
C VAL A 144 11.25 15.47 8.89
N GLU A 145 10.26 15.34 9.77
CA GLU A 145 10.33 15.88 11.13
C GLU A 145 11.06 14.91 12.07
N SER A 146 10.80 13.61 11.94
CA SER A 146 11.45 12.57 12.76
C SER A 146 11.57 11.24 12.02
N ASP A 147 12.81 10.83 11.77
CA ASP A 147 13.21 9.46 11.39
C ASP A 147 14.37 9.03 12.28
N LYS A 148 14.07 8.25 13.33
CA LYS A 148 15.07 7.75 14.28
C LYS A 148 15.32 6.26 14.02
N PRO A 149 16.59 5.79 14.00
CA PRO A 149 16.91 4.36 13.97
C PRO A 149 16.22 3.62 15.12
N GLY A 150 15.68 2.42 14.86
CA GLY A 150 14.92 1.62 15.82
C GLY A 150 13.51 2.12 16.14
N ALA A 151 13.10 3.31 15.69
CA ALA A 151 11.73 3.79 15.89
C ALA A 151 10.78 3.20 14.84
N ALA A 152 9.62 2.70 15.29
CA ALA A 152 8.61 2.09 14.40
C ALA A 152 7.89 3.10 13.48
N THR A 153 8.03 4.40 13.75
CA THR A 153 7.31 5.46 13.04
C THR A 153 8.26 6.47 12.38
N VAL A 154 7.81 7.04 11.26
CA VAL A 154 8.38 8.25 10.64
C VAL A 154 7.31 9.33 10.67
N THR A 155 7.68 10.54 11.06
CA THR A 155 6.80 11.71 10.97
C THR A 155 7.30 12.64 9.88
N LEU A 156 6.40 12.97 8.97
CA LEU A 156 6.59 13.98 7.94
C LEU A 156 5.64 15.14 8.19
N LYS A 157 6.07 16.35 7.87
CA LYS A 157 5.30 17.56 8.04
C LYS A 157 5.34 18.38 6.78
N GLY A 158 4.16 18.78 6.31
CA GLY A 158 3.99 19.69 5.19
C GLY A 158 3.08 20.84 5.60
N THR A 159 3.17 21.94 4.87
CA THR A 159 2.24 23.05 4.99
C THR A 159 1.63 23.32 3.63
N HIS A 160 0.31 23.48 3.60
CA HIS A 160 -0.41 23.88 2.40
C HIS A 160 -1.32 25.05 2.76
N GLU A 161 -1.02 26.23 2.20
CA GLU A 161 -1.62 27.50 2.58
C GLU A 161 -1.52 27.76 4.10
N ASN A 162 -2.60 27.54 4.85
CA ASN A 162 -2.68 27.73 6.30
C ASN A 162 -2.97 26.42 7.06
N GLU A 163 -2.89 25.28 6.38
CA GLU A 163 -3.13 23.97 6.96
C GLU A 163 -1.80 23.24 7.17
N ILE A 164 -1.68 22.58 8.31
CA ILE A 164 -0.54 21.74 8.66
C ILE A 164 -0.93 20.29 8.38
N ILE A 165 -0.12 19.63 7.56
CA ILE A 165 -0.31 18.24 7.18
C ILE A 165 0.77 17.43 7.88
N ASN A 166 0.37 16.60 8.85
CA ASN A 166 1.28 15.70 9.55
C ASN A 166 1.02 14.26 9.09
N ILE A 167 2.03 13.61 8.51
CA ILE A 167 1.95 12.23 8.06
C ILE A 167 2.77 11.37 9.00
N GLU A 168 2.11 10.48 9.74
CA GLU A 168 2.75 9.48 10.59
C GLU A 168 2.72 8.13 9.86
N LEU A 169 3.88 7.70 9.37
CA LEU A 169 4.05 6.41 8.69
C LEU A 169 4.51 5.39 9.72
N SER A 170 3.82 4.25 9.83
CA SER A 170 4.23 3.16 10.73
C SER A 170 4.60 1.92 9.93
N ILE A 171 5.72 1.30 10.31
CA ILE A 171 6.11 -0.01 9.79
C ILE A 171 5.07 -1.02 10.32
N PRO A 172 4.44 -1.85 9.47
CA PRO A 172 3.50 -2.84 9.93
C PRO A 172 4.18 -3.80 10.89
N ALA A 173 3.50 -4.07 11.99
CA ALA A 173 3.78 -5.27 12.75
C ALA A 173 3.44 -6.46 11.83
N HIS A 174 4.41 -7.33 11.58
CA HIS A 174 4.30 -8.59 10.85
C HIS A 174 4.53 -8.53 9.33
N TYR A 175 5.01 -9.67 8.80
CA TYR A 175 5.40 -10.07 7.43
C TYR A 175 4.46 -9.65 6.26
N VAL A 176 3.43 -8.88 6.53
CA VAL A 176 2.45 -8.40 5.58
C VAL A 176 2.98 -7.09 4.98
N MET A 177 3.15 -7.04 3.66
CA MET A 177 3.66 -5.86 2.92
C MET A 177 2.67 -4.68 2.85
N LEU A 178 1.82 -4.52 3.87
CA LEU A 178 0.83 -3.45 3.97
C LEU A 178 1.31 -2.41 4.97
N LEU A 179 1.69 -1.22 4.49
CA LEU A 179 2.12 -0.14 5.36
C LEU A 179 0.88 0.58 5.91
N THR A 180 0.82 0.79 7.22
CA THR A 180 -0.24 1.60 7.83
C THR A 180 0.22 3.05 7.94
N VAL A 181 -0.64 3.97 7.51
CA VAL A 181 -0.34 5.41 7.55
C VAL A 181 -1.45 6.14 8.27
N LYS A 182 -1.05 6.89 9.27
CA LYS A 182 -1.93 7.81 9.99
C LYS A 182 -1.65 9.22 9.47
N LEU A 183 -2.56 9.70 8.63
CA LEU A 183 -2.54 11.06 8.12
C LEU A 183 -3.34 11.96 9.07
N THR A 184 -2.68 12.92 9.69
CA THR A 184 -3.33 13.92 10.53
C THR A 184 -3.33 15.26 9.81
N LEU A 185 -4.52 15.74 9.46
CA LEU A 185 -4.69 17.06 8.88
C LEU A 185 -5.14 18.01 9.98
N SER A 186 -4.34 19.04 10.23
CA SER A 186 -4.66 20.13 11.14
C SER A 186 -4.99 21.38 10.32
N GLY A 187 -6.24 21.79 10.32
CA GLY A 187 -6.78 22.84 9.44
C GLY A 187 -8.17 23.29 9.88
N ARG A 188 -8.69 24.41 9.39
CA ARG A 188 -9.98 24.91 9.90
C ARG A 188 -11.17 24.09 9.34
N PHE A 189 -11.41 22.89 9.88
CA PHE A 189 -12.60 22.07 9.62
C PHE A 189 -13.81 22.61 10.39
N SER A 190 -14.36 23.76 10.01
CA SER A 190 -15.60 24.24 10.67
C SER A 190 -16.81 23.48 10.12
N GLY A 191 -17.53 22.73 10.96
CA GLY A 191 -18.86 22.21 10.65
C GLY A 191 -19.13 20.79 11.15
N PHE A 192 -18.36 19.81 10.66
CA PHE A 192 -18.58 18.39 10.95
C PHE A 192 -17.83 17.86 12.18
N PHE A 193 -16.73 18.51 12.54
CA PHE A 193 -15.92 18.16 13.69
C PHE A 193 -16.02 19.27 14.74
N ASN A 194 -15.97 18.88 16.01
CA ASN A 194 -15.83 19.79 17.14
C ASN A 194 -14.38 20.32 17.24
N SER A 195 -13.46 19.70 16.50
CA SER A 195 -12.05 20.07 16.41
C SER A 195 -11.71 20.74 15.08
N THR A 196 -10.68 21.59 15.08
CA THR A 196 -10.02 22.08 13.86
C THR A 196 -9.00 21.07 13.33
N GLU A 197 -9.22 19.79 13.55
CA GLU A 197 -8.30 18.74 13.14
C GLU A 197 -9.08 17.47 12.83
N ALA A 198 -8.65 16.76 11.80
CA ALA A 198 -9.19 15.48 11.40
C ALA A 198 -8.04 14.49 11.17
N VAL A 199 -8.19 13.29 11.74
CA VAL A 199 -7.24 12.18 11.58
C VAL A 199 -7.83 11.17 10.63
N PHE A 200 -7.13 10.97 9.53
CA PHE A 200 -7.42 9.99 8.49
C PHE A 200 -6.51 8.77 8.72
N HIS A 201 -7.14 7.63 8.92
CA HIS A 201 -6.44 6.35 8.95
C HIS A 201 -6.43 5.80 7.54
N CYS A 202 -5.24 5.68 6.97
CA CYS A 202 -5.03 5.24 5.61
C CYS A 202 -4.19 3.95 5.59
N THR A 203 -4.41 3.14 4.57
CA THR A 203 -3.52 2.02 4.24
C THR A 203 -2.76 2.37 2.98
N LEU A 204 -1.46 2.09 2.96
CA LEU A 204 -0.59 2.30 1.81
C LEU A 204 -0.22 0.96 1.19
N THR A 205 -0.38 0.93 -0.12
CA THR A 205 0.04 -0.18 -0.97
C THR A 205 1.00 0.32 -2.04
N SER A 206 1.61 -0.60 -2.78
CA SER A 206 2.40 -0.26 -3.96
C SER A 206 1.58 0.45 -5.06
N ASN A 207 0.25 0.34 -5.02
CA ASN A 207 -0.66 0.83 -6.05
C ASN A 207 -1.35 2.16 -5.66
N GLY A 208 -1.17 2.65 -4.43
CA GLY A 208 -1.80 3.87 -3.95
C GLY A 208 -2.09 3.83 -2.44
N PHE A 209 -3.09 4.59 -2.01
CA PHE A 209 -3.60 4.54 -0.65
C PHE A 209 -5.11 4.44 -0.62
N GLU A 210 -5.63 3.90 0.47
CA GLU A 210 -7.05 3.84 0.76
C GLU A 210 -7.33 4.46 2.12
N VAL A 211 -8.29 5.37 2.19
CA VAL A 211 -8.78 5.90 3.45
C VAL A 211 -9.71 4.87 4.08
N VAL A 212 -9.38 4.43 5.29
CA VAL A 212 -10.16 3.42 6.03
C VAL A 212 -11.19 4.11 6.94
N LYS A 213 -10.75 5.16 7.65
CA LYS A 213 -11.53 5.76 8.73
C LYS A 213 -11.12 7.21 8.96
N ILE A 214 -12.09 8.05 9.31
CA ILE A 214 -11.88 9.45 9.69
C ILE A 214 -12.33 9.62 11.14
N LYS A 215 -11.50 10.25 11.98
CA LYS A 215 -11.83 10.54 13.38
C LYS A 215 -11.30 11.89 13.84
N GLU A 216 -11.83 12.40 14.94
CA GLU A 216 -11.22 13.52 15.66
C GLU A 216 -9.96 13.03 16.41
N PRO A 217 -8.92 13.88 16.57
CA PRO A 217 -7.68 13.48 17.24
C PRO A 217 -7.89 13.03 18.70
N HIS A 218 -8.75 13.73 19.43
CA HIS A 218 -9.06 13.49 20.84
C HIS A 218 -10.45 12.87 21.05
N GLY A 219 -11.11 12.44 19.98
CA GLY A 219 -12.43 11.82 20.04
C GLY A 219 -12.38 10.37 20.50
N SER A 220 -13.56 9.76 20.61
CA SER A 220 -13.67 8.32 20.83
C SER A 220 -12.94 7.56 19.72
N ASP A 221 -12.45 6.35 20.01
CA ASP A 221 -11.90 5.52 18.94
C ASP A 221 -12.97 5.02 17.95
N HIS A 222 -14.24 5.40 18.12
CA HIS A 222 -15.25 5.23 17.09
C HIS A 222 -15.19 6.44 16.15
N GLY A 223 -14.74 6.20 14.92
CA GLY A 223 -14.69 7.19 13.84
C GLY A 223 -15.64 6.78 12.71
N ILE A 224 -15.76 7.65 11.71
CA ILE A 224 -16.56 7.37 10.52
C ILE A 224 -15.76 6.41 9.62
N LEU A 225 -16.32 5.24 9.36
CA LEU A 225 -15.75 4.28 8.41
C LEU A 225 -15.95 4.81 7.00
N PHE A 226 -14.86 4.98 6.26
CA PHE A 226 -14.87 5.69 4.98
C PHE A 226 -15.71 4.96 3.92
N TYR A 227 -15.72 3.63 3.95
CA TYR A 227 -16.50 2.81 3.02
C TYR A 227 -18.02 3.01 3.16
N ASN A 228 -18.50 3.49 4.30
CA ASN A 228 -19.93 3.79 4.54
C ASN A 228 -20.38 5.15 3.97
N LEU A 229 -19.45 5.98 3.49
CA LEU A 229 -19.79 7.28 2.91
C LEU A 229 -20.40 7.14 1.50
N PRO A 230 -21.26 8.07 1.06
CA PRO A 230 -21.70 8.17 -0.34
C PRO A 230 -20.51 8.32 -1.29
N GLU A 231 -20.59 7.75 -2.49
CA GLU A 231 -19.47 7.74 -3.45
C GLU A 231 -19.04 9.14 -3.88
N ASP A 232 -19.99 10.02 -4.21
CA ASP A 232 -19.71 11.42 -4.56
C ASP A 232 -18.94 12.15 -3.46
N LEU A 233 -19.18 11.80 -2.19
CA LEU A 233 -18.48 12.38 -1.06
C LEU A 233 -17.05 11.84 -0.95
N LYS A 234 -16.85 10.54 -1.20
CA LYS A 234 -15.50 9.93 -1.24
C LYS A 234 -14.63 10.56 -2.32
N ASP A 235 -15.20 10.79 -3.51
CA ASP A 235 -14.50 11.42 -4.64
C ASP A 235 -14.01 12.83 -4.29
N GLU A 236 -14.87 13.66 -3.69
CA GLU A 236 -14.47 15.00 -3.22
C GLU A 236 -13.44 14.93 -2.09
N PHE A 237 -13.51 13.93 -1.21
CA PHE A 237 -12.47 13.70 -0.20
C PHE A 237 -11.11 13.36 -0.82
N TYR A 238 -11.06 12.50 -1.85
CA TYR A 238 -9.79 12.20 -2.52
C TYR A 238 -9.24 13.45 -3.23
N LYS A 239 -10.06 14.21 -3.96
CA LYS A 239 -9.64 15.50 -4.56
C LYS A 239 -9.09 16.47 -3.51
N TYR A 240 -9.73 16.54 -2.34
CA TYR A 240 -9.28 17.37 -1.23
C TYR A 240 -7.86 16.98 -0.76
N LEU A 241 -7.56 15.68 -0.68
CA LEU A 241 -6.23 15.16 -0.34
C LEU A 241 -5.20 15.41 -1.46
N GLU A 242 -5.60 15.25 -2.72
CA GLU A 242 -4.72 15.47 -3.87
C GLU A 242 -4.21 16.91 -3.94
N ILE A 243 -5.09 17.89 -3.74
CA ILE A 243 -4.73 19.33 -3.71
C ILE A 243 -3.66 19.62 -2.63
N ARG A 244 -3.66 18.85 -1.54
CA ARG A 244 -2.71 18.95 -0.42
C ARG A 244 -1.41 18.18 -0.64
N GLY A 245 -1.20 17.64 -1.84
CA GLY A 245 -0.02 16.85 -2.16
C GLY A 245 -0.10 15.39 -1.69
N VAL A 246 -1.27 14.92 -1.23
CA VAL A 246 -1.50 13.51 -0.89
C VAL A 246 -2.21 12.83 -2.06
N TYR A 247 -1.46 12.60 -3.13
CA TYR A 247 -1.92 11.93 -4.34
C TYR A 247 -1.07 10.69 -4.64
N LYS A 248 -1.53 9.87 -5.59
CA LYS A 248 -1.01 8.51 -5.85
C LYS A 248 0.52 8.43 -5.99
N GLU A 249 1.12 9.31 -6.78
CA GLU A 249 2.57 9.27 -7.04
C GLU A 249 3.38 9.64 -5.79
N ASN A 250 2.97 10.66 -5.05
CA ASN A 250 3.63 11.05 -3.79
C ASN A 250 3.54 9.92 -2.76
N VAL A 251 2.38 9.30 -2.64
CA VAL A 251 2.16 8.16 -1.76
C VAL A 251 3.01 6.95 -2.16
N ALA A 252 3.18 6.69 -3.46
CA ALA A 252 4.06 5.63 -3.94
C ALA A 252 5.54 5.89 -3.58
N ILE A 253 5.99 7.16 -3.61
CA ILE A 253 7.32 7.55 -3.12
C ILE A 253 7.43 7.29 -1.62
N LEU A 254 6.43 7.67 -0.82
CA LEU A 254 6.39 7.39 0.62
C LEU A 254 6.43 5.89 0.94
N TYR A 255 5.67 5.08 0.19
CA TYR A 255 5.69 3.63 0.32
C TYR A 255 7.09 3.06 0.09
N ARG A 256 7.74 3.45 -1.01
CA ARG A 256 9.11 2.99 -1.34
C ARG A 256 10.13 3.46 -0.31
N TYR A 257 9.99 4.69 0.20
CA TYR A 257 10.85 5.20 1.26
C TYR A 257 10.74 4.35 2.54
N MET A 258 9.51 4.00 2.94
CA MET A 258 9.26 3.15 4.12
C MET A 258 9.74 1.71 3.94
N VAL A 259 9.59 1.13 2.75
CA VAL A 259 10.17 -0.18 2.41
C VAL A 259 11.70 -0.13 2.53
N GLY A 260 12.33 0.89 1.94
CA GLY A 260 13.77 1.12 2.06
C GLY A 260 14.24 1.26 3.50
N ARG A 261 13.51 2.04 4.31
CA ARG A 261 13.75 2.19 5.75
C ARG A 261 13.69 0.85 6.47
N THR A 262 12.63 0.07 6.23
CA THR A 262 12.45 -1.26 6.83
C THR A 262 13.62 -2.18 6.48
N ASN A 263 14.08 -2.17 5.23
CA ASN A 263 15.23 -2.97 4.79
C ASN A 263 16.54 -2.55 5.48
N ARG A 264 16.75 -1.25 5.72
CA ARG A 264 17.91 -0.75 6.48
C ARG A 264 17.89 -1.21 7.93
N GLU A 265 16.73 -1.14 8.58
CA GLU A 265 16.60 -1.58 9.97
C GLU A 265 16.74 -3.11 10.08
N ASN A 266 16.20 -3.86 9.12
CA ASN A 266 16.41 -5.32 9.03
C ASN A 266 17.90 -5.67 8.85
N LEU A 267 18.62 -4.96 7.97
CA LEU A 267 20.05 -5.21 7.76
C LEU A 267 20.86 -4.99 9.05
N LYS A 268 20.60 -3.90 9.79
CA LYS A 268 21.24 -3.65 11.10
C LYS A 268 20.90 -4.74 12.13
N GLY A 269 19.65 -5.20 12.13
CA GLY A 269 19.20 -6.32 12.97
C GLY A 269 19.94 -7.62 12.64
N LEU A 270 20.05 -7.95 11.35
CA LEU A 270 20.78 -9.12 10.87
C LEU A 270 22.28 -9.05 11.16
N GLU A 271 22.91 -7.89 11.04
CA GLU A 271 24.32 -7.68 11.42
C GLU A 271 24.54 -7.93 12.92
N SER A 272 23.62 -7.44 13.76
CA SER A 272 23.68 -7.65 15.21
C SER A 272 23.47 -9.13 15.56
N PHE A 273 22.51 -9.78 14.89
CA PHE A 273 22.23 -11.20 15.06
C PHE A 273 23.39 -12.09 14.59
N LYS A 274 24.02 -11.75 13.46
CA LYS A 274 25.23 -12.41 12.95
C LYS A 274 26.33 -12.41 14.01
N LYS A 275 26.66 -11.24 14.57
CA LYS A 275 27.70 -11.09 15.61
C LYS A 275 27.39 -11.95 16.84
N MET A 276 26.13 -12.04 17.24
CA MET A 276 25.71 -12.88 18.36
C MET A 276 25.93 -14.37 18.08
N VAL A 277 25.61 -14.83 16.86
CA VAL A 277 25.79 -16.24 16.46
C VAL A 277 27.28 -16.58 16.28
N GLU A 278 28.10 -15.65 15.80
CA GLU A 278 29.56 -15.85 15.67
C GLU A 278 30.29 -15.89 17.02
N ALA A 279 29.71 -15.26 18.05
CA ALA A 279 30.25 -15.24 19.40
C ALA A 279 29.81 -16.44 20.27
N ALA A 280 28.83 -17.23 19.81
CA ALA A 280 28.30 -18.41 20.48
C ALA A 280 29.11 -19.68 20.13
#